data_AF-A0A1L9QVM7-F1
#
_entry.id   AF-A0A1L9QVM7-F1
#
_cell.length_a   1.000
_cell.length_b   1.000
_cell.length_c   1.000
_cell.angle_alpha   90.00
_cell.angle_beta   90.00
_cell.angle_gamma   90.00
#
_symmetry.space_group_name_H-M   'P 1'
#
loop_
_entity.id
_entity.type
_entity.pdbx_description
1 polymer ?
#
loop_
_entity_poly.entity_id
_entity_poly.type
_entity_poly.pdbx_seq_one_letter_code
_entity_poly.pdbx_strand_id
1 'polypeptide(L)'
;MDSRSDSRAWEGDRQYLQECIELAHKLETHERAKAEFRQWCDRLAQDNPQAAALLTLLWDEAIRANRSALFWEELSNVEKQLCDRMTEETIQLQQNYLRLVQEQ
;
A
#
# COMPACT_ATOMS: atom_id res chain seq x y z
N MET A 1 42.24 -4.29 2.49
CA MET A 1 41.44 -3.69 1.41
C MET A 1 40.56 -4.80 0.87
N ASP A 2 39.41 -5.00 1.52
CA ASP A 2 38.56 -6.18 1.34
C ASP A 2 37.26 -5.80 0.62
N SER A 3 37.38 -5.40 -0.64
CA SER A 3 36.25 -4.93 -1.47
C SER A 3 35.25 -6.05 -1.81
N ARG A 4 35.58 -7.31 -1.54
CA ARG A 4 34.69 -8.47 -1.76
C ARG A 4 33.79 -8.77 -0.56
N SER A 5 34.25 -8.47 0.66
CA SER A 5 33.43 -8.57 1.87
C SER A 5 32.38 -7.44 1.93
N ASP A 6 32.74 -6.25 1.45
CA ASP A 6 31.81 -5.12 1.32
C ASP A 6 30.64 -5.48 0.39
N SER A 7 30.91 -5.91 -0.86
CA SER A 7 29.83 -6.19 -1.84
C SER A 7 28.79 -7.22 -1.38
N ARG A 8 29.15 -8.22 -0.56
CA ARG A 8 28.17 -9.18 -0.02
C ARG A 8 27.32 -8.60 1.10
N ALA A 9 27.84 -7.65 1.88
CA ALA A 9 27.10 -6.98 2.94
C ALA A 9 25.97 -6.11 2.35
N TRP A 10 26.29 -5.34 1.30
CA TRP A 10 25.29 -4.52 0.59
C TRP A 10 24.20 -5.34 -0.12
N GLU A 11 24.50 -6.58 -0.50
CA GLU A 11 23.53 -7.48 -1.13
C GLU A 11 22.52 -8.03 -0.11
N GLY A 12 22.98 -8.35 1.10
CA GLY A 12 22.11 -8.70 2.23
C GLY A 12 21.24 -7.53 2.69
N ASP A 13 21.82 -6.33 2.76
CA ASP A 13 21.07 -5.11 3.10
C ASP A 13 19.99 -4.78 2.06
N ARG A 14 20.30 -4.97 0.76
CA ARG A 14 19.31 -4.78 -0.32
C ARG A 14 18.15 -5.76 -0.21
N GLN A 15 18.45 -7.02 0.07
CA GLN A 15 17.42 -8.06 0.20
C GLN A 15 16.52 -7.80 1.42
N TYR A 16 17.11 -7.40 2.55
CA TYR A 16 16.35 -7.00 3.75
C TYR A 16 15.44 -5.80 3.49
N LEU A 17 15.91 -4.84 2.69
CA LEU A 17 15.13 -3.66 2.31
C LEU A 17 13.96 -4.02 1.39
N GLN A 18 14.16 -4.96 0.45
CA GLN A 18 13.08 -5.50 -0.37
C GLN A 18 12.03 -6.22 0.48
N GLU A 19 12.46 -7.06 1.43
CA GLU A 19 11.54 -7.75 2.34
C GLU A 19 10.73 -6.76 3.19
N CYS A 20 11.37 -5.69 3.70
CA CYS A 20 10.65 -4.62 4.40
C CYS A 20 9.60 -3.97 3.50
N ILE A 21 9.94 -3.62 2.25
CA ILE A 21 9.00 -3.02 1.29
C ILE A 21 7.84 -3.97 0.99
N GLU A 22 8.09 -5.26 0.80
CA GLU A 22 7.04 -6.26 0.57
C GLU A 22 6.10 -6.41 1.78
N LEU A 23 6.65 -6.37 3.00
CA LEU A 23 5.86 -6.38 4.23
C LEU A 23 5.08 -5.07 4.42
N ALA A 24 5.57 -3.95 3.91
CA ALA A 24 4.89 -2.66 3.94
C ALA A 24 3.74 -2.54 2.93
N HIS A 25 3.72 -3.36 1.86
CA HIS A 25 2.57 -3.44 0.97
C HIS A 25 1.34 -4.05 1.62
N LYS A 26 1.52 -4.84 2.69
CA LYS A 26 0.43 -5.46 3.44
C LYS A 26 0.08 -4.60 4.65
N LEU A 27 -1.15 -4.07 4.65
CA LEU A 27 -1.70 -3.23 5.74
C LEU A 27 -1.56 -3.87 7.13
N GLU A 28 -1.73 -5.19 7.23
CA GLU A 28 -1.65 -5.94 8.49
C GLU A 28 -0.23 -6.05 9.05
N THR A 29 0.80 -6.05 8.19
CA THR A 29 2.20 -6.19 8.59
C THR A 29 2.95 -4.87 8.62
N HIS A 30 2.26 -3.77 8.39
CA HIS A 30 2.87 -2.46 8.20
C HIS A 30 3.58 -1.91 9.46
N GLU A 31 3.01 -2.12 10.66
CA GLU A 31 3.69 -1.77 11.92
C GLU A 31 4.93 -2.64 12.18
N ARG A 32 4.88 -3.91 11.76
CA ARG A 32 6.01 -4.82 11.87
C ARG A 32 7.12 -4.45 10.89
N ALA A 33 6.78 -4.17 9.63
CA ALA A 33 7.71 -3.69 8.61
C ALA A 33 8.39 -2.39 9.04
N LYS A 34 7.62 -1.46 9.63
CA LYS A 34 8.14 -0.21 10.17
C LYS A 34 9.10 -0.43 11.33
N ALA A 35 8.82 -1.37 12.23
CA ALA A 35 9.72 -1.71 13.33
C ALA A 35 11.02 -2.35 12.83
N GLU A 36 10.93 -3.29 11.89
CA GLU A 36 12.08 -3.99 11.29
C GLU A 36 12.95 -3.03 10.44
N PHE A 37 12.33 -2.12 9.68
CA PHE A 37 13.03 -1.08 8.93
C PHE A 37 13.71 -0.07 9.86
N ARG A 38 13.04 0.34 10.94
CA ARG A 38 13.61 1.27 11.93
C ARG A 38 14.83 0.67 12.63
N GLN A 39 14.78 -0.61 13.01
CA GLN A 39 15.93 -1.29 13.60
C GLN A 39 17.12 -1.40 12.63
N TRP A 40 16.87 -1.47 11.32
CA TRP A 40 17.94 -1.45 10.33
C TRP A 40 18.49 -0.03 10.13
N CYS A 41 17.63 1.00 10.08
CA CYS A 41 18.07 2.39 10.08
C CYS A 41 18.87 2.77 11.33
N ASP A 42 18.49 2.28 12.51
CA ASP A 42 19.20 2.54 13.77
C ASP A 42 20.61 1.90 13.76
N ARG A 43 20.78 0.75 13.10
CA ARG A 43 22.09 0.13 12.86
C ARG A 43 22.90 0.93 11.84
N LEU A 44 22.29 1.28 10.72
CA LEU A 44 22.93 2.09 9.68
C LEU A 44 23.33 3.49 10.19
N ALA A 45 22.58 4.06 11.13
CA ALA A 45 22.86 5.37 11.71
C ALA A 45 24.16 5.39 12.54
N GLN A 46 24.61 4.23 13.03
CA GLN A 46 25.89 4.10 13.74
C GLN A 46 27.08 4.30 12.79
N ASP A 47 26.95 3.86 11.54
CA ASP A 47 28.00 3.96 10.53
C ASP A 47 27.83 5.20 9.62
N ASN A 48 26.60 5.53 9.24
CA ASN A 48 26.25 6.59 8.30
C ASN A 48 24.91 7.27 8.66
N PRO A 49 24.91 8.28 9.55
CA PRO A 49 23.68 8.93 10.01
C PRO A 49 22.92 9.67 8.89
N GLN A 50 23.62 10.21 7.89
CA GLN A 50 22.97 10.87 6.74
C GLN A 50 22.20 9.88 5.85
N ALA A 51 22.76 8.69 5.63
CA ALA A 51 22.10 7.64 4.84
C ALA A 51 20.84 7.14 5.55
N ALA A 52 20.92 6.90 6.86
CA ALA A 52 19.77 6.50 7.67
C ALA A 52 18.64 7.54 7.66
N ALA A 53 18.97 8.83 7.73
CA ALA A 53 17.98 9.91 7.66
C ALA A 53 17.28 9.97 6.30
N LEU A 54 18.04 9.86 5.20
CA LEU A 54 17.48 9.81 3.84
C LEU A 54 16.56 8.59 3.65
N LEU A 55 16.99 7.42 4.09
CA LEU A 55 16.22 6.19 3.99
C LEU A 55 14.92 6.25 4.80
N THR A 56 14.96 6.86 5.99
CA THR A 56 13.76 7.09 6.80
C THR A 56 12.75 7.99 6.08
N LEU A 57 13.23 9.05 5.40
CA LEU A 57 12.37 9.97 4.65
C LEU A 57 11.76 9.29 3.42
N LEU A 58 12.56 8.54 2.66
CA LEU A 58 12.10 7.78 1.50
C LEU A 58 11.06 6.72 1.88
N TRP A 59 11.25 6.06 3.01
CA TRP A 59 10.31 5.09 3.53
C TRP A 59 8.96 5.72 3.85
N ASP A 60 8.94 6.85 4.60
CA ASP A 60 7.69 7.52 4.94
C ASP A 60 6.90 7.96 3.70
N GLU A 61 7.59 8.45 2.67
CA GLU A 61 6.97 8.85 1.41
C GLU A 61 6.39 7.64 0.65
N ALA A 62 7.14 6.53 0.57
CA ALA A 62 6.68 5.30 -0.07
C ALA A 62 5.41 4.74 0.62
N ILE A 63 5.37 4.78 1.95
CA ILE A 63 4.20 4.37 2.73
C ILE A 63 2.99 5.27 2.45
N ARG A 64 3.18 6.59 2.42
CA ARG A 64 2.10 7.54 2.12
C ARG A 64 1.52 7.31 0.72
N ALA A 65 2.39 7.11 -0.27
CA ALA A 65 2.00 6.84 -1.65
C ALA A 65 1.24 5.50 -1.77
N ASN A 66 1.69 4.46 -1.05
CA ASN A 66 0.99 3.17 -1.07
C ASN A 66 -0.41 3.27 -0.42
N ARG A 67 -0.52 3.96 0.72
CA ARG A 67 -1.81 4.19 1.38
C ARG A 67 -2.78 4.99 0.52
N SER A 68 -2.30 6.00 -0.20
CA SER A 68 -3.15 6.77 -1.11
C SER A 68 -3.62 5.93 -2.30
N ALA A 69 -2.76 5.08 -2.85
CA ALA A 69 -3.12 4.15 -3.92
C ALA A 69 -4.22 3.17 -3.47
N LEU A 70 -4.05 2.53 -2.31
CA LEU A 70 -5.06 1.62 -1.73
C LEU A 70 -6.38 2.34 -1.45
N PHE A 71 -6.32 3.57 -0.94
CA PHE A 71 -7.51 4.40 -0.70
C PHE A 71 -8.28 4.69 -2.01
N TRP A 72 -7.58 5.07 -3.07
CA TRP A 72 -8.22 5.34 -4.37
C TRP A 72 -8.81 4.08 -5.00
N GLU A 73 -8.16 2.93 -4.83
CA GLU A 73 -8.67 1.64 -5.27
C GLU A 73 -9.96 1.26 -4.52
N GLU A 74 -9.96 1.37 -3.19
CA GLU A 74 -11.15 1.11 -2.38
C GLU A 74 -12.30 2.06 -2.74
N LEU A 75 -12.01 3.35 -2.91
CA LEU A 75 -13.02 4.34 -3.31
C LEU A 75 -13.64 4.01 -4.66
N SER A 76 -12.81 3.65 -5.65
CA SER A 76 -13.29 3.26 -6.98
C SER A 76 -14.15 2.00 -6.93
N ASN A 77 -13.78 1.02 -6.10
CA ASN A 77 -14.57 -0.19 -5.89
C ASN A 77 -15.94 0.12 -5.26
N VAL A 78 -15.99 1.01 -4.26
CA VAL A 78 -17.24 1.44 -3.63
C VAL A 78 -18.12 2.21 -4.63
N GLU A 79 -17.53 3.11 -5.41
CA GLU A 79 -18.24 3.87 -6.45
C GLU A 79 -18.88 2.93 -7.47
N LYS A 80 -18.14 1.93 -7.94
CA LYS A 80 -18.66 0.91 -8.86
C LYS A 80 -19.85 0.17 -8.27
N GLN A 81 -19.74 -0.29 -7.02
CA GLN A 81 -20.84 -0.99 -6.32
C GLN A 81 -22.07 -0.09 -6.10
N LEU A 82 -21.88 1.22 -5.96
CA LEU A 82 -23.00 2.16 -5.86
C LEU A 82 -23.70 2.32 -7.22
N CYS A 83 -22.93 2.52 -8.29
CA CYS A 83 -23.46 2.63 -9.65
C CYS A 83 -24.24 1.37 -10.07
N ASP A 84 -23.72 0.18 -9.75
CA ASP A 84 -24.38 -1.09 -10.05
C ASP A 84 -25.74 -1.17 -9.33
N ARG A 85 -25.78 -0.82 -8.03
CA ARG A 85 -27.03 -0.80 -7.24
C ARG A 85 -28.04 0.22 -7.77
N MET A 86 -27.61 1.44 -8.07
CA MET A 86 -28.51 2.46 -8.62
C MET A 86 -29.10 2.05 -9.97
N THR A 87 -28.30 1.38 -10.80
CA THR A 87 -28.76 0.85 -12.10
C THR A 87 -29.80 -0.24 -11.89
N GLU A 88 -29.55 -1.17 -10.97
CA GLU A 88 -30.48 -2.24 -10.63
C GLU A 88 -31.81 -1.68 -10.08
N GLU A 89 -31.76 -0.74 -9.14
CA GLU A 89 -32.94 -0.08 -8.57
C GLU A 89 -33.75 0.64 -9.66
N THR A 90 -33.07 1.34 -10.58
CA THR A 90 -33.73 2.05 -11.69
C THR A 90 -34.45 1.07 -12.62
N ILE A 91 -33.83 -0.06 -12.96
CA ILE A 91 -34.46 -1.11 -13.78
C ILE A 91 -35.68 -1.69 -13.06
N GLN A 92 -35.57 -2.00 -11.76
CA GLN A 92 -36.68 -2.52 -10.97
C GLN A 92 -37.84 -1.52 -10.89
N LEU A 93 -37.55 -0.23 -10.69
CA LEU A 93 -38.55 0.84 -10.71
C LEU A 93 -39.28 0.93 -12.05
N GLN A 94 -38.55 0.88 -13.17
CA GLN A 94 -39.15 0.87 -14.51
C GLN A 94 -40.05 -0.35 -14.72
N GLN A 95 -39.59 -1.55 -14.31
CA GLN A 95 -40.38 -2.78 -14.42
C GLN A 95 -41.64 -2.74 -13.55
N ASN A 96 -41.56 -2.22 -12.33
CA ASN A 96 -42.70 -2.07 -11.43
C ASN A 96 -43.70 -1.04 -11.98
N TYR A 97 -43.22 0.08 -12.53
CA TYR A 97 -44.08 1.07 -13.16
C TYR A 97 -44.81 0.51 -14.38
N LEU A 98 -44.10 -0.24 -15.25
CA LEU A 98 -44.71 -0.92 -16.39
C LEU A 98 -45.78 -1.93 -15.97
N ARG A 99 -45.52 -2.71 -14.90
CA ARG A 99 -46.51 -3.65 -14.34
C ARG A 99 -47.75 -2.91 -13.86
N LEU A 100 -47.57 -1.84 -13.08
CA LEU A 100 -48.69 -1.05 -12.55
C LEU A 100 -49.57 -0.48 -13.65
N VAL A 101 -48.98 0.01 -14.74
CA VAL A 101 -49.74 0.54 -15.90
C VAL A 101 -50.48 -0.56 -16.66
N GLN A 102 -49.96 -1.79 -16.71
CA GLN A 102 -50.62 -2.92 -17.37
C GLN A 102 -51.77 -3.52 -16.55
N GLU A 103 -51.75 -3.34 -15.23
CA GLU A 103 -52.79 -3.81 -14.31
C GLU A 103 -53.98 -2.83 -14.19
N GLN A 104 -53.86 -1.60 -14.72
CA GLN A 104 -54.92 -0.59 -14.81
C GLN A 104 -55.67 -0.64 -16.15
#